data_AF-A0A345P0R0-F1
#
_entry.id   AF-A0A345P0R0-F1
#
_cell.length_a   1.000
_cell.length_b   1.000
_cell.length_c   1.000
_cell.angle_alpha   90.00
_cell.angle_beta   90.00
_cell.angle_gamma   90.00
#
_symmetry.space_group_name_H-M   'P 1'
#
loop_
_entity.id
_entity.type
_entity.pdbx_description
1 polymer ?
#
loop_
_entity_poly.entity_id
_entity_poly.type
_entity_poly.pdbx_seq_one_letter_code
_entity_poly.pdbx_strand_id
1 'polypeptide(L)'
;MNAFWHRLKYTVQEDLNSLMDKPRKKENPLALLNQYFLDAQQQTTEIGKLLERQGRLKEELENERQDAELLAMKRRDQLKLAEAAGEYELVSFAKEEVEAYENRVARLSASIQDATQELLSLERKFEEMKHRIKDMRVRQLQLMGKENVTRAQEKMDKFVQPDPIFSTLDDLHSYIENLGSATTARQSHSSMEQRLDSLEKSAKSQDIV
;
A
#
# COMPACT_ATOMS: atom_id res chain seq x y z
N MET A 1 18.68 3.64 -12.48
CA MET A 1 17.39 2.93 -12.70
C MET A 1 17.50 1.54 -12.11
N ASN A 2 16.89 1.31 -10.94
CA ASN A 2 17.25 0.17 -10.09
C ASN A 2 16.62 -1.14 -10.62
N ALA A 3 17.47 -2.14 -10.89
CA ALA A 3 17.12 -3.46 -11.40
C ALA A 3 16.02 -4.18 -10.60
N PHE A 4 15.81 -3.80 -9.33
CA PHE A 4 14.72 -4.27 -8.49
C PHE A 4 13.33 -3.87 -9.03
N TRP A 5 13.15 -2.63 -9.49
CA TRP A 5 11.88 -2.16 -10.06
C TRP A 5 11.57 -2.81 -11.40
N HIS A 6 12.60 -3.09 -12.21
CA HIS A 6 12.44 -3.87 -13.44
C HIS A 6 12.04 -5.31 -13.13
N ARG A 7 12.68 -5.98 -12.16
CA ARG A 7 12.22 -7.29 -11.69
C ARG A 7 10.79 -7.24 -11.17
N LEU A 8 10.44 -6.26 -10.33
CA LEU A 8 9.09 -6.11 -9.79
C LEU A 8 8.01 -5.92 -10.89
N LYS A 9 8.31 -5.15 -11.93
CA LYS A 9 7.37 -4.88 -13.03
C LYS A 9 7.23 -6.09 -13.97
N TYR A 10 8.33 -6.72 -14.34
CA TYR A 10 8.33 -7.81 -15.33
C TYR A 10 7.97 -9.16 -14.71
N THR A 11 8.42 -9.47 -13.49
CA THR A 11 8.07 -10.71 -12.79
C THR A 11 6.58 -10.77 -12.45
N VAL A 12 5.95 -9.66 -12.04
CA VAL A 12 4.50 -9.65 -11.74
C VAL A 12 3.65 -9.88 -13.00
N GLN A 13 4.09 -9.44 -14.18
CA GLN A 13 3.29 -9.52 -15.40
C GLN A 13 3.50 -10.85 -16.15
N GLU A 14 4.72 -11.40 -16.12
CA GLU A 14 5.05 -12.68 -16.75
C GLU A 14 4.71 -13.89 -15.86
N ASP A 15 4.86 -13.81 -14.53
CA ASP A 15 4.45 -14.90 -13.64
C ASP A 15 2.92 -15.01 -13.58
N LEU A 16 2.15 -13.91 -13.51
CA LEU A 16 0.68 -14.01 -13.44
C LEU A 16 0.06 -14.68 -14.69
N ASN A 17 0.57 -14.35 -15.88
CA ASN A 17 0.07 -14.95 -17.12
C ASN A 17 0.56 -16.40 -17.26
N SER A 18 1.77 -16.72 -16.82
CA SER A 18 2.29 -18.10 -16.88
C SER A 18 1.76 -19.01 -15.77
N LEU A 19 1.32 -18.46 -14.63
CA LEU A 19 0.71 -19.16 -13.51
C LEU A 19 -0.75 -19.59 -13.77
N MET A 20 -1.44 -18.97 -14.75
CA MET A 20 -2.75 -19.44 -15.20
C MET A 20 -2.67 -20.70 -16.09
N ASP A 21 -1.52 -20.95 -16.75
CA ASP A 21 -1.39 -21.97 -17.80
C ASP A 21 -0.73 -23.29 -17.34
N LYS A 22 -0.16 -23.39 -16.13
CA LYS A 22 0.61 -24.60 -15.72
C LYS A 22 0.03 -25.34 -14.51
N PRO A 23 -0.34 -26.64 -14.65
CA PRO A 23 -0.81 -27.44 -13.53
C PRO A 23 0.35 -28.05 -12.69
N ARG A 24 0.38 -27.65 -11.40
CA ARG A 24 0.84 -28.37 -10.18
C ARG A 24 2.34 -28.34 -9.78
N LYS A 25 2.68 -27.58 -8.71
CA LYS A 25 2.98 -28.04 -7.32
C LYS A 25 3.66 -26.93 -6.48
N LYS A 26 3.02 -26.60 -5.34
CA LYS A 26 3.60 -26.26 -4.02
C LYS A 26 3.94 -24.82 -3.57
N GLU A 27 3.27 -23.78 -4.04
CA GLU A 27 3.01 -22.63 -3.16
C GLU A 27 1.55 -22.19 -3.29
N ASN A 28 0.88 -21.93 -2.16
CA ASN A 28 -0.46 -21.35 -2.20
C ASN A 28 -0.31 -19.93 -2.77
N PRO A 29 -0.88 -19.61 -3.95
CA PRO A 29 -0.75 -18.29 -4.57
C PRO A 29 -1.23 -17.17 -3.63
N LEU A 30 -2.17 -17.48 -2.72
CA LEU A 30 -2.58 -16.56 -1.67
C LEU A 30 -1.47 -16.33 -0.63
N ALA A 31 -0.74 -17.37 -0.22
CA ALA A 31 0.36 -17.24 0.73
C ALA A 31 1.50 -16.39 0.15
N LEU A 32 1.86 -16.61 -1.11
CA LEU A 32 2.86 -15.83 -1.82
C LEU A 32 2.43 -14.35 -1.94
N LEU A 33 1.17 -14.09 -2.33
CA LEU A 33 0.63 -12.74 -2.40
C LEU A 33 0.61 -12.05 -1.02
N ASN A 34 0.30 -12.78 0.05
CA ASN A 34 0.32 -12.25 1.42
C ASN A 34 1.72 -11.79 1.83
N GLN A 35 2.74 -12.60 1.53
CA GLN A 35 4.13 -12.26 1.81
C GLN A 35 4.54 -11.00 1.06
N TYR A 36 4.28 -10.95 -0.25
CA TYR A 36 4.57 -9.76 -1.05
C TYR A 36 3.84 -8.51 -0.57
N PHE A 37 2.58 -8.66 -0.14
CA PHE A 37 1.81 -7.55 0.41
C PHE A 37 2.45 -7.00 1.70
N LEU A 38 2.87 -7.87 2.62
CA LEU A 38 3.55 -7.49 3.85
C LEU A 38 4.89 -6.80 3.57
N ASP A 39 5.71 -7.38 2.69
CA ASP A 39 6.99 -6.81 2.30
C ASP A 39 6.82 -5.42 1.66
N ALA A 40 5.83 -5.28 0.78
CA ALA A 40 5.53 -4.00 0.14
C ALA A 40 5.06 -2.93 1.15
N GLN A 41 4.22 -3.32 2.13
CA GLN A 41 3.81 -2.42 3.21
C GLN A 41 5.00 -1.96 4.06
N GLN A 42 5.89 -2.88 4.43
CA GLN A 42 7.09 -2.55 5.18
C GLN A 42 8.00 -1.60 4.40
N GLN A 43 8.29 -1.91 3.14
CA GLN A 43 9.12 -1.06 2.28
C GLN A 43 8.52 0.32 2.07
N THR A 44 7.20 0.41 1.89
CA THR A 44 6.51 1.71 1.76
C THR A 44 6.65 2.52 3.03
N THR A 45 6.54 1.90 4.20
CA THR A 45 6.72 2.59 5.49
C THR A 45 8.15 3.15 5.62
N GLU A 46 9.17 2.36 5.25
CA GLU A 46 10.56 2.81 5.29
C GLU A 46 10.85 3.94 4.29
N ILE A 47 10.29 3.87 3.07
CA ILE A 47 10.40 4.95 2.09
C ILE A 47 9.72 6.23 2.59
N GLY A 48 8.58 6.12 3.25
CA GLY A 48 7.90 7.26 3.88
C GLY A 48 8.81 7.99 4.88
N LYS A 49 9.55 7.25 5.71
CA LYS A 49 10.53 7.83 6.65
C LYS A 49 11.69 8.52 5.92
N LEU A 50 12.18 7.95 4.83
CA LEU A 50 13.24 8.57 4.02
C LEU A 50 12.76 9.87 3.38
N LEU A 51 11.52 9.88 2.89
CA LEU A 51 10.89 11.07 2.31
C LEU A 51 10.76 12.19 3.35
N GLU A 52 10.30 11.87 4.56
CA GLU A 52 10.20 12.82 5.67
C GLU A 52 11.57 13.41 6.03
N ARG A 53 12.61 12.57 6.09
CA ARG A 53 13.99 13.01 6.34
C ARG A 53 14.50 13.94 5.23
N GLN A 54 14.22 13.62 3.97
CA GLN A 54 14.59 14.49 2.84
C GLN A 54 13.88 15.85 2.93
N GLY A 55 12.61 15.86 3.34
CA GLY A 55 11.88 17.10 3.62
C GLY A 55 12.54 17.95 4.70
N ARG A 56 12.96 17.34 5.82
CA ARG A 56 13.68 18.04 6.90
C ARG A 56 15.03 18.58 6.45
N LEU A 57 15.81 17.81 5.69
CA LEU A 57 17.10 18.29 5.15
C LEU A 57 16.92 19.51 4.25
N LYS A 58 15.85 19.53 3.43
CA LYS A 58 15.50 20.69 2.61
C LYS A 58 15.17 21.91 3.49
N GLU A 59 14.38 21.74 4.54
CA GLU A 59 14.04 22.80 5.49
C GLU A 59 15.29 23.36 6.19
N GLU A 60 16.23 22.50 6.60
CA GLU A 60 17.52 22.91 7.17
C GLU A 60 18.34 23.74 6.17
N LEU A 61 18.37 23.36 4.88
CA LEU A 61 19.03 24.16 3.84
C LEU A 61 18.35 25.52 3.65
N GLU A 62 17.02 25.59 3.70
CA GLU A 62 16.25 26.83 3.59
C GLU A 62 16.56 27.78 4.76
N ASN A 63 16.64 27.24 5.98
CA ASN A 63 17.01 28.00 7.18
C ASN A 63 18.44 28.54 7.07
N GLU A 64 19.42 27.72 6.69
CA GLU A 64 20.81 28.17 6.53
C GLU A 64 20.94 29.23 5.42
N ARG A 65 20.14 29.11 4.35
CA ARG A 65 20.11 30.12 3.28
C ARG A 65 19.59 31.46 3.82
N GLN A 66 18.53 31.43 4.62
CA GLN A 66 17.98 32.64 5.24
C GLN A 66 19.02 33.30 6.18
N ASP A 67 19.71 32.52 6.99
CA ASP A 67 20.78 33.03 7.87
C ASP A 67 21.92 33.67 7.07
N ALA A 68 22.34 33.03 5.97
CA ALA A 68 23.35 33.58 5.07
C ALA A 68 22.87 34.89 4.39
N GLU A 69 21.59 35.01 4.03
CA GLU A 69 21.01 36.24 3.49
C GLU A 69 21.05 37.38 4.52
N LEU A 70 20.66 37.09 5.77
CA LEU A 70 20.70 38.07 6.86
C LEU A 70 22.13 38.56 7.14
N LEU A 71 23.11 37.65 7.12
CA LEU A 71 24.52 37.99 7.27
C LEU A 71 25.04 38.82 6.10
N ALA A 72 24.69 38.48 4.85
CA ALA A 72 25.03 39.27 3.68
C ALA A 72 24.46 40.70 3.78
N MET A 73 23.19 40.84 4.16
CA MET A 73 22.57 42.15 4.37
C MET A 73 23.30 42.96 5.44
N LYS A 74 23.56 42.37 6.61
CA LYS A 74 24.31 43.00 7.69
C LYS A 74 25.70 43.48 7.24
N ARG A 75 26.43 42.64 6.50
CA ARG A 75 27.77 42.99 6.01
C ARG A 75 27.73 44.10 4.95
N ARG A 76 26.70 44.15 4.10
CA ARG A 76 26.50 45.26 3.15
C ARG A 76 26.27 46.59 3.87
N ASP A 77 25.52 46.59 4.97
CA ASP A 77 25.30 47.81 5.75
C ASP A 77 26.58 48.26 6.48
N GLN A 78 27.34 47.30 7.03
CA GLN A 78 28.65 47.58 7.62
C GLN A 78 29.67 48.08 6.60
N LEU A 79 29.63 47.57 5.37
CA LEU A 79 30.46 48.04 4.27
C LEU A 79 30.19 49.51 3.97
N LYS A 80 28.91 49.89 3.79
CA LYS A 80 28.52 51.29 3.54
C LYS A 80 28.97 52.22 4.67
N LEU A 81 28.88 51.76 5.92
CA LEU A 81 29.34 52.52 7.08
C LEU A 81 30.86 52.73 7.06
N ALA A 82 31.63 51.68 6.77
CA ALA A 82 33.09 51.75 6.67
C ALA A 82 33.55 52.65 5.51
N GLU A 83 32.85 52.59 4.36
CA GLU A 83 33.12 53.47 3.22
C GLU A 83 32.85 54.95 3.57
N ALA A 84 31.76 55.23 4.29
CA ALA A 84 31.45 56.59 4.76
C ALA A 84 32.45 57.11 5.81
N ALA A 85 33.03 56.22 6.62
CA ALA A 85 34.04 56.56 7.62
C ALA A 85 35.46 56.68 7.05
N GLY A 86 35.71 56.22 5.82
CA GLY A 86 37.04 56.21 5.20
C GLY A 86 37.99 55.15 5.78
N GLU A 87 37.45 54.12 6.46
CA GLU A 87 38.22 53.05 7.10
C GLU A 87 38.55 51.94 6.09
N TYR A 88 39.57 52.15 5.27
CA TYR A 88 39.87 51.29 4.11
C TYR A 88 40.08 49.80 4.42
N GLU A 89 40.68 49.46 5.57
CA GLU A 89 40.85 48.06 5.98
C GLU A 89 39.50 47.38 6.25
N LEU A 90 38.59 48.09 6.93
CA LEU A 90 37.23 47.59 7.21
C LEU A 90 36.40 47.48 5.93
N VAL A 91 36.61 48.38 4.96
CA VAL A 91 35.99 48.30 3.64
C VAL A 91 36.41 47.03 2.90
N SER A 92 37.70 46.72 2.87
CA SER A 92 38.22 45.50 2.22
C SER A 92 37.62 44.25 2.86
N PHE A 93 37.69 44.16 4.19
CA PHE A 93 37.15 43.04 4.94
C PHE A 93 35.64 42.85 4.72
N ALA A 94 34.86 43.93 4.78
CA ALA A 94 33.42 43.84 4.60
C ALA A 94 33.04 43.45 3.16
N LYS A 95 33.81 43.86 2.14
CA LYS A 95 33.61 43.43 0.74
C LYS A 95 33.80 41.92 0.58
N GLU A 96 34.89 41.38 1.12
CA GLU A 96 35.18 39.94 1.08
C GLU A 96 34.07 39.13 1.79
N GLU A 97 33.61 39.59 2.96
CA GLU A 97 32.53 38.95 3.70
C GLU A 97 31.20 38.99 2.93
N VAL A 98 30.84 40.13 2.32
CA VAL A 98 29.63 40.23 1.48
C VAL A 98 29.68 39.21 0.35
N GLU A 99 30.79 39.16 -0.39
CA GLU A 99 30.98 38.22 -1.49
C GLU A 99 30.90 36.76 -1.01
N ALA A 100 31.51 36.44 0.15
CA ALA A 100 31.47 35.10 0.71
C ALA A 100 30.04 34.65 1.05
N TYR A 101 29.24 35.50 1.70
CA TYR A 101 27.85 35.18 2.04
C TYR A 101 26.95 35.15 0.79
N GLU A 102 27.12 36.05 -0.17
CA GLU A 102 26.39 36.02 -1.44
C GLU A 102 26.64 34.71 -2.20
N ASN A 103 27.90 34.29 -2.31
CA ASN A 103 28.27 33.01 -2.90
C ASN A 103 27.65 31.82 -2.14
N ARG A 104 27.57 31.90 -0.80
CA ARG A 104 26.92 30.87 0.01
C ARG A 104 25.42 30.80 -0.25
N VAL A 105 24.73 31.95 -0.32
CA VAL A 105 23.31 32.03 -0.67
C VAL A 105 23.05 31.42 -2.04
N ALA A 106 23.89 31.72 -3.05
CA ALA A 106 23.75 31.16 -4.39
C ALA A 106 23.87 29.62 -4.39
N ARG A 107 24.88 29.07 -3.70
CA ARG A 107 25.05 27.62 -3.56
C ARG A 107 23.88 26.95 -2.86
N LEU A 108 23.42 27.51 -1.73
CA LEU A 108 22.29 26.96 -0.98
C LEU A 108 21.00 27.01 -1.80
N SER A 109 20.77 28.10 -2.54
CA SER A 109 19.61 28.23 -3.44
C SER A 109 19.57 27.14 -4.50
N ALA A 110 20.71 26.83 -5.13
CA ALA A 110 20.82 25.73 -6.08
C ALA A 110 20.53 24.37 -5.41
N SER A 111 21.13 24.10 -4.24
CA SER A 111 20.88 22.85 -3.50
C SER A 111 19.41 22.68 -3.08
N ILE A 112 18.73 23.75 -2.67
CA ILE A 112 17.30 23.72 -2.32
C ILE A 112 16.44 23.43 -3.56
N GLN A 113 16.80 24.00 -4.71
CA GLN A 113 16.10 23.73 -5.96
C GLN A 113 16.23 22.25 -6.34
N ASP A 114 17.44 21.69 -6.30
CA ASP A 114 17.69 20.28 -6.60
C ASP A 114 16.94 19.38 -5.62
N ALA A 115 17.07 19.64 -4.31
CA ALA A 115 16.37 18.89 -3.27
C ALA A 115 14.83 18.95 -3.43
N THR A 116 14.29 20.09 -3.87
CA THR A 116 12.85 20.24 -4.15
C THR A 116 12.41 19.37 -5.33
N GLN A 117 13.18 19.36 -6.42
CA GLN A 117 12.86 18.54 -7.59
C GLN A 117 12.94 17.04 -7.27
N GLU A 118 13.95 16.63 -6.52
CA GLU A 118 14.10 15.26 -6.06
C GLU A 118 12.95 14.83 -5.14
N LEU A 119 12.57 15.69 -4.18
CA LEU A 119 11.47 15.42 -3.26
C LEU A 119 10.14 15.22 -4.02
N LEU A 120 9.81 16.11 -4.95
CA LEU A 120 8.61 15.99 -5.79
C LEU A 120 8.60 14.69 -6.61
N SER A 121 9.76 14.28 -7.13
CA SER A 121 9.91 13.02 -7.87
C SER A 121 9.68 11.80 -6.97
N LEU A 122 10.19 11.84 -5.75
CA LEU A 122 10.02 10.78 -4.76
C LEU A 122 8.57 10.71 -4.26
N GLU A 123 7.92 11.84 -4.01
CA GLU A 123 6.52 11.93 -3.60
C GLU A 123 5.57 11.28 -4.61
N ARG A 124 5.76 11.56 -5.90
CA ARG A 124 4.96 10.93 -6.97
C ARG A 124 5.10 9.42 -6.95
N LYS A 125 6.33 8.91 -6.88
CA LYS A 125 6.61 7.47 -6.81
C LYS A 125 6.04 6.84 -5.54
N PHE A 126 6.09 7.56 -4.42
CA PHE A 126 5.54 7.11 -3.15
C PHE A 126 4.01 6.96 -3.20
N GLU A 127 3.30 7.91 -3.81
CA GLU A 127 1.86 7.77 -4.03
C GLU A 127 1.52 6.61 -4.98
N GLU A 128 2.28 6.43 -6.06
CA GLU A 128 2.14 5.26 -6.94
C GLU A 128 2.31 3.95 -6.17
N MET A 129 3.27 3.87 -5.23
CA MET A 129 3.47 2.71 -4.37
C MET A 129 2.26 2.45 -3.48
N LYS A 130 1.70 3.49 -2.86
CA LYS A 130 0.50 3.38 -2.02
C LYS A 130 -0.70 2.87 -2.81
N HIS A 131 -0.88 3.32 -4.05
CA HIS A 131 -1.93 2.81 -4.94
C HIS A 131 -1.74 1.31 -5.23
N ARG A 132 -0.52 0.89 -5.59
CA ARG A 132 -0.23 -0.53 -5.85
C ARG A 132 -0.51 -1.43 -4.65
N ILE A 133 -0.23 -0.98 -3.43
CA ILE A 133 -0.57 -1.72 -2.21
C ILE A 133 -2.08 -1.92 -2.08
N LYS A 134 -2.87 -0.88 -2.35
CA LYS A 134 -4.34 -0.99 -2.33
C LYS A 134 -4.83 -1.97 -3.39
N ASP A 135 -4.27 -1.93 -4.60
CA ASP A 135 -4.62 -2.86 -5.67
C ASP A 135 -4.29 -4.31 -5.31
N MET A 136 -3.11 -4.55 -4.70
CA MET A 136 -2.74 -5.88 -4.19
C MET A 136 -3.72 -6.37 -3.12
N ARG A 137 -4.19 -5.50 -2.23
CA ARG A 137 -5.20 -5.85 -1.23
C ARG A 137 -6.53 -6.26 -1.87
N VAL A 138 -6.97 -5.55 -2.91
CA VAL A 138 -8.19 -5.93 -3.66
C VAL A 138 -8.02 -7.31 -4.29
N ARG A 139 -6.87 -7.58 -4.93
CA ARG A 139 -6.57 -8.90 -5.53
C ARG A 139 -6.52 -10.01 -4.49
N GLN A 140 -5.95 -9.74 -3.32
CA GLN A 140 -5.92 -10.69 -2.20
C GLN A 140 -7.34 -11.10 -1.78
N LEU A 141 -8.25 -10.12 -1.61
CA LEU A 141 -9.65 -10.38 -1.28
C LEU A 141 -10.36 -11.20 -2.37
N GLN A 142 -10.10 -10.91 -3.65
CA GLN A 142 -10.67 -11.66 -4.77
C GLN A 142 -10.20 -13.13 -4.78
N LEU A 143 -8.90 -13.38 -4.54
CA LEU A 143 -8.35 -14.73 -4.47
C LEU A 143 -8.93 -15.52 -3.29
N MET A 144 -9.04 -14.90 -2.11
CA MET A 144 -9.69 -15.50 -0.95
C MET A 144 -11.16 -15.86 -1.25
N GLY A 145 -11.89 -14.98 -1.92
CA GLY A 145 -13.27 -15.24 -2.35
C GLY A 145 -13.36 -16.44 -3.29
N LYS A 146 -12.49 -16.51 -4.31
CA LYS A 146 -12.45 -17.62 -5.27
C LYS A 146 -12.08 -18.94 -4.60
N GLU A 147 -11.11 -18.93 -3.69
CA GLU A 147 -10.71 -20.12 -2.92
C GLU A 147 -11.87 -20.62 -2.04
N ASN A 148 -12.61 -19.70 -1.40
CA ASN A 148 -13.77 -20.06 -0.59
C ASN A 148 -14.88 -20.72 -1.42
N VAL A 149 -15.19 -20.17 -2.61
CA VAL A 149 -16.18 -20.76 -3.52
C VAL A 149 -15.74 -22.15 -3.97
N THR A 150 -14.48 -22.30 -4.38
CA THR A 150 -13.93 -23.59 -4.85
C THR A 150 -13.99 -24.64 -3.74
N ARG A 151 -13.58 -24.30 -2.51
CA ARG A 151 -13.67 -25.20 -1.35
C ARG A 151 -15.10 -25.56 -0.98
N ALA A 152 -16.03 -24.61 -1.10
CA ALA A 152 -17.45 -24.87 -0.84
C ALA A 152 -18.01 -25.85 -1.88
N GLN A 153 -17.72 -25.64 -3.17
CA GLN A 153 -18.09 -26.56 -4.26
C GLN A 153 -17.52 -27.95 -4.03
N GLU A 154 -16.22 -28.09 -3.73
CA GLU A 154 -15.60 -29.39 -3.42
C GLU A 154 -16.28 -30.12 -2.25
N LYS A 155 -16.69 -29.39 -1.19
CA LYS A 155 -17.42 -29.98 -0.06
C LYS A 155 -18.84 -30.39 -0.42
N MET A 156 -19.53 -29.57 -1.21
CA MET A 156 -20.88 -29.87 -1.70
C MET A 156 -20.86 -31.09 -2.63
N ASP A 157 -19.94 -31.15 -3.58
CA ASP A 157 -19.80 -32.27 -4.51
C ASP A 157 -19.53 -33.58 -3.77
N LYS A 158 -18.67 -33.56 -2.74
CA LYS A 158 -18.42 -34.73 -1.87
C LYS A 158 -19.66 -35.19 -1.10
N PHE A 159 -20.57 -34.28 -0.77
CA PHE A 159 -21.82 -34.62 -0.08
C PHE A 159 -22.90 -35.11 -1.05
N VAL A 160 -22.93 -34.58 -2.28
CA VAL A 160 -23.88 -34.96 -3.33
C VAL A 160 -23.53 -36.30 -3.98
N GLN A 161 -22.26 -36.70 -3.98
CA GLN A 161 -21.88 -38.06 -4.39
C GLN A 161 -22.40 -39.06 -3.36
N PRO A 162 -23.35 -39.95 -3.72
CA PRO A 162 -23.90 -40.89 -2.77
C PRO A 162 -22.82 -41.92 -2.43
N ASP A 163 -22.55 -42.11 -1.14
CA ASP A 163 -21.87 -43.31 -0.67
C ASP A 163 -22.66 -44.54 -1.18
N PRO A 164 -22.03 -45.53 -1.81
CA PRO A 164 -22.70 -46.76 -2.25
C PRO A 164 -23.01 -47.68 -1.05
N ILE A 165 -23.38 -47.12 0.10
CA ILE A 165 -23.57 -47.82 1.37
C ILE A 165 -25.05 -48.00 1.70
N PHE A 166 -25.97 -47.22 1.11
CA PHE A 166 -27.41 -47.42 1.28
C PHE A 166 -28.03 -48.06 0.03
N SER A 167 -27.61 -49.29 -0.29
CA SER A 167 -28.16 -50.03 -1.43
C SER A 167 -29.40 -50.88 -1.09
N THR A 168 -29.81 -50.97 0.18
CA THR A 168 -30.90 -51.86 0.60
C THR A 168 -31.82 -51.24 1.65
N LEU A 169 -33.13 -51.47 1.48
CA LEU A 169 -34.22 -51.04 2.39
C LEU A 169 -33.99 -51.48 3.86
N ASP A 170 -33.19 -52.52 4.07
CA ASP A 170 -32.85 -53.05 5.40
C ASP A 170 -31.91 -52.11 6.20
N ASP A 171 -31.06 -51.32 5.53
CA ASP A 171 -30.17 -50.36 6.21
C ASP A 171 -30.91 -49.09 6.67
N LEU A 172 -32.03 -48.76 6.01
CA LEU A 172 -32.92 -47.69 6.44
C LEU A 172 -33.71 -48.06 7.71
N HIS A 173 -34.10 -49.32 7.88
CA HIS A 173 -34.80 -49.76 9.10
C HIS A 173 -33.92 -49.69 10.36
N SER A 174 -32.66 -50.08 10.26
CA SER A 174 -31.71 -50.02 11.39
C SER A 174 -31.30 -48.57 11.74
N TYR A 175 -31.31 -47.65 10.79
CA TYR A 175 -31.09 -46.23 11.03
C TYR A 175 -32.30 -45.55 11.70
N ILE A 176 -33.54 -45.92 11.31
CA ILE A 176 -34.77 -45.40 11.91
C ILE A 176 -34.95 -45.86 13.37
N GLU A 177 -34.56 -47.10 13.72
CA GLU A 177 -34.56 -47.57 15.12
C GLU A 177 -33.59 -46.78 16.01
N ASN A 178 -32.49 -46.24 15.45
CA ASN A 178 -31.48 -45.49 16.19
C ASN A 178 -31.74 -43.96 16.25
N LEU A 179 -32.71 -43.44 15.50
CA LEU A 179 -33.08 -42.01 15.50
C LEU A 179 -33.93 -41.57 16.71
N GLY A 180 -34.35 -42.50 17.57
CA GLY A 180 -35.21 -42.24 18.72
C GLY A 180 -34.58 -41.48 19.90
N SER A 181 -33.31 -41.01 19.84
CA SER A 181 -32.64 -40.49 21.04
C SER A 181 -31.78 -39.21 20.92
N ALA A 182 -31.78 -38.46 19.81
CA ALA A 182 -30.95 -37.25 19.74
C ALA A 182 -31.55 -36.09 18.93
N THR A 183 -32.48 -35.35 19.55
CA THR A 183 -32.90 -34.02 19.08
C THR A 183 -32.18 -32.93 19.86
N THR A 184 -31.30 -32.16 19.20
CA THR A 184 -31.35 -30.68 19.14
C THR A 184 -30.40 -30.21 18.02
N ALA A 185 -30.92 -30.00 16.81
CA ALA A 185 -30.16 -29.44 15.70
C ALA A 185 -30.18 -27.90 15.76
N ARG A 186 -29.00 -27.26 15.77
CA ARG A 186 -28.87 -25.82 15.49
C ARG A 186 -28.97 -25.62 13.97
N GLN A 187 -30.09 -25.09 13.50
CA GLN A 187 -30.29 -24.66 12.12
C GLN A 187 -29.34 -23.50 11.79
N SER A 188 -28.35 -23.76 10.94
CA SER A 188 -27.59 -22.71 10.26
C SER A 188 -28.27 -22.44 8.93
N HIS A 189 -29.05 -21.36 8.85
CA HIS A 189 -29.77 -20.98 7.64
C HIS A 189 -28.77 -20.53 6.55
N SER A 190 -28.93 -21.07 5.34
CA SER A 190 -28.15 -20.76 4.15
C SER A 190 -28.42 -19.32 3.67
N SER A 191 -27.44 -18.70 3.02
CA SER A 191 -27.59 -17.37 2.41
C SER A 191 -28.61 -17.34 1.26
N MET A 192 -28.90 -18.48 0.63
CA MET A 192 -30.00 -18.61 -0.34
C MET A 192 -31.37 -18.68 0.35
N GLU A 193 -31.47 -19.33 1.51
CA GLU A 193 -32.69 -19.34 2.34
C GLU A 193 -33.06 -17.91 2.75
N GLN A 194 -32.08 -17.11 3.17
CA GLN A 194 -32.30 -15.69 3.50
C GLN A 194 -32.74 -14.86 2.29
N ARG A 195 -32.29 -15.20 1.08
CA ARG A 195 -32.71 -14.55 -0.16
C ARG A 195 -34.14 -14.96 -0.56
N LEU A 196 -34.52 -16.21 -0.37
CA LEU A 196 -35.88 -16.69 -0.59
C LEU A 196 -36.85 -16.09 0.45
N ASP A 197 -36.48 -16.07 1.72
CA ASP A 197 -37.27 -15.43 2.79
C ASP A 197 -37.49 -13.93 2.54
N SER A 198 -36.47 -13.23 2.04
CA SER A 198 -36.60 -11.79 1.71
C SER A 198 -37.45 -11.55 0.46
N LEU A 199 -37.40 -12.46 -0.53
CA LEU A 199 -38.34 -12.47 -1.65
C LEU A 199 -39.77 -12.79 -1.22
N GLU A 200 -39.97 -13.72 -0.30
CA GLU A 200 -41.30 -14.08 0.23
C GLU A 200 -41.91 -12.92 1.03
N LYS A 201 -41.10 -12.24 1.85
CA LYS A 201 -41.53 -11.05 2.61
C LYS A 201 -41.86 -9.86 1.71
N SER A 202 -41.10 -9.67 0.62
CA SER A 202 -41.37 -8.58 -0.33
C SER A 202 -42.62 -8.86 -1.18
N ALA A 203 -42.86 -10.12 -1.58
CA ALA A 203 -44.09 -10.52 -2.27
C ALA A 203 -45.34 -10.33 -1.39
N LYS A 204 -45.30 -10.75 -0.12
CA LYS A 204 -46.40 -10.55 0.85
C LYS A 204 -46.69 -9.08 1.17
N SER A 205 -45.73 -8.19 0.96
CA SER A 205 -45.91 -6.74 1.16
C SER A 205 -46.55 -6.04 -0.04
N GLN A 206 -46.57 -6.67 -1.22
CA GLN A 206 -47.23 -6.14 -2.43
C GLN A 206 -48.72 -6.53 -2.53
N ASP A 207 -49.19 -7.49 -1.73
CA ASP A 207 -50.59 -7.92 -1.67
C ASP A 207 -51.45 -7.14 -0.64
N ILE A 208 -50.94 -6.04 -0.06
CA ILE A 208 -51.66 -5.18 0.92
C ILE A 208 -51.90 -3.76 0.37
N VAL A 209 -52.26 -3.63 -0.91
CA VAL A 209 -52.87 -2.41 -1.48
C VAL A 209 -54.10 -2.81 -2.28
#